data_AF-A0A1X1XV70-F1
#
_entry.id   AF-A0A1X1XV70-F1
#
_cell.length_a   1.000
_cell.length_b   1.000
_cell.length_c   1.000
_cell.angle_alpha   90.00
_cell.angle_beta   90.00
_cell.angle_gamma   90.00
#
_symmetry.space_group_name_H-M   'P 1'
#
loop_
_entity.id
_entity.type
_entity.pdbx_description
1 polymer ?
#
loop_
_entity_poly.entity_id
_entity_poly.type
_entity_poly.pdbx_seq_one_letter_code
_entity_poly.pdbx_strand_id
1 'polypeptide(L)'
;MSAAAWTVFCAAAQWPVTWNRGHLVVHGRRPLLVRVTDAEGESALAAATPGLERHARATGWVHDLAVTGRRPLPPVRSYLGDACAGLMGEPVWHAYDGERELIGWDWAEAIWVLCADCQRLGIHHAAANWDVRPCGHPCHQRRNAVPVVNQTWRDARAQRRRKP
;
A
#
# COMPACT_ATOMS: atom_id res chain seq x y z
N MET A 1 7.91 1.12 13.36
CA MET A 1 6.94 0.01 13.52
C MET A 1 7.49 -1.16 12.75
N SER A 2 7.50 -2.37 13.32
CA SER A 2 8.05 -3.55 12.65
C SER A 2 7.04 -4.19 11.69
N ALA A 3 7.51 -5.14 10.87
CA ALA A 3 6.68 -6.06 10.08
C ALA A 3 5.48 -6.60 10.88
N ALA A 4 5.70 -7.02 12.12
CA ALA A 4 4.64 -7.53 13.00
C ALA A 4 3.52 -6.51 13.30
N ALA A 5 3.81 -5.21 13.33
CA ALA A 5 2.77 -4.20 13.51
C ALA A 5 1.88 -4.07 12.27
N TRP A 6 2.48 -4.15 11.07
CA TRP A 6 1.75 -4.14 9.81
C TRP A 6 0.91 -5.41 9.61
N THR A 7 1.37 -6.58 10.06
CA THR A 7 0.55 -7.80 10.06
C THR A 7 -0.75 -7.60 10.82
N VAL A 8 -0.66 -7.05 12.03
CA VAL A 8 -1.83 -6.87 12.89
C VAL A 8 -2.73 -5.76 12.35
N PHE A 9 -2.15 -4.69 11.79
CA PHE A 9 -2.93 -3.69 11.08
C PHE A 9 -3.72 -4.29 9.91
N CYS A 10 -3.08 -5.10 9.07
CA CYS A 10 -3.75 -5.74 7.94
C CYS A 10 -4.89 -6.64 8.41
N ALA A 11 -4.70 -7.39 9.50
CA ALA A 11 -5.77 -8.18 10.10
C ALA A 11 -6.94 -7.29 10.57
N ALA A 12 -6.66 -6.18 11.25
CA ALA A 12 -7.69 -5.23 11.69
C ALA A 12 -8.39 -4.52 10.51
N ALA A 13 -7.66 -4.23 9.44
CA ALA A 13 -8.19 -3.70 8.18
C ALA A 13 -8.90 -4.76 7.32
N GLN A 14 -8.90 -6.02 7.78
CA GLN A 14 -9.44 -7.19 7.05
C GLN A 14 -8.81 -7.37 5.66
N TRP A 15 -7.53 -7.02 5.53
CA TRP A 15 -6.74 -7.28 4.35
C TRP A 15 -6.28 -8.74 4.37
N PRO A 16 -6.59 -9.54 3.36
CA PRO A 16 -6.05 -10.89 3.25
C PRO A 16 -4.57 -10.79 2.88
N VAL A 17 -3.69 -11.30 3.74
CA VAL A 17 -2.24 -11.13 3.57
C VAL A 17 -1.45 -12.42 3.78
N THR A 18 -0.31 -12.52 3.09
CA THR A 18 0.72 -13.52 3.37
C THR A 18 2.07 -12.84 3.59
N TRP A 19 2.90 -13.40 4.47
CA TRP A 19 4.29 -12.97 4.65
C TRP A 19 5.23 -13.88 3.91
N ASN A 20 6.16 -13.31 3.15
CA ASN A 20 7.18 -14.04 2.44
C ASN A 20 8.50 -13.27 2.44
N ARG A 21 9.56 -13.84 3.03
CA ARG A 21 10.95 -13.36 2.94
C ARG A 21 11.09 -11.83 3.10
N GLY A 22 10.55 -11.28 4.19
CA GLY A 22 10.64 -9.85 4.51
C GLY A 22 9.64 -8.94 3.78
N HIS A 23 8.75 -9.50 2.97
CA HIS A 23 7.67 -8.79 2.27
C HIS A 23 6.31 -9.28 2.72
N LEU A 24 5.33 -8.38 2.65
CA LEU A 24 3.92 -8.64 2.90
C LEU A 24 3.21 -8.61 1.54
N VAL A 25 2.56 -9.70 1.15
CA VAL A 25 1.68 -9.70 -0.03
C VAL A 25 0.26 -9.48 0.45
N VAL A 26 -0.39 -8.44 -0.06
CA VAL A 26 -1.81 -8.17 0.13
C VAL A 26 -2.57 -8.71 -1.07
N HIS A 27 -3.49 -9.63 -0.82
CA HIS A 27 -4.28 -10.30 -1.85
C HIS A 27 -5.57 -9.54 -2.15
N GLY A 28 -6.09 -9.70 -3.37
CA GLY A 28 -7.36 -9.10 -3.79
C GLY A 28 -7.44 -9.00 -5.31
N ARG A 29 -8.43 -8.24 -5.80
CA ARG A 29 -8.55 -7.96 -7.24
C ARG A 29 -7.40 -7.09 -7.76
N ARG A 30 -6.84 -6.24 -6.90
CA ARG A 30 -5.61 -5.48 -7.13
C ARG A 30 -4.60 -5.86 -6.04
N PRO A 31 -3.80 -6.92 -6.25
CA PRO A 31 -2.85 -7.37 -5.25
C PRO A 31 -1.65 -6.43 -5.15
N LEU A 32 -1.02 -6.40 -3.98
CA LEU A 32 0.18 -5.58 -3.71
C LEU A 32 1.28 -6.40 -3.06
N LEU A 33 2.50 -6.15 -3.51
CA LEU A 33 3.68 -6.55 -2.79
C LEU A 33 4.21 -5.37 -1.97
N VAL A 34 4.21 -5.53 -0.65
CA VAL A 34 4.52 -4.47 0.31
C VAL A 34 5.86 -4.74 0.97
N ARG A 35 6.76 -3.75 0.91
CA ARG A 35 7.96 -3.68 1.73
C ARG A 35 7.70 -2.78 2.94
N VAL A 36 7.82 -3.36 4.12
CA VAL A 36 7.76 -2.61 5.38
C VAL A 36 9.18 -2.21 5.78
N THR A 37 9.41 -0.94 6.05
CA THR A 37 10.72 -0.39 6.38
C THR A 37 10.69 0.34 7.72
N ASP A 38 11.87 0.56 8.29
CA ASP A 38 12.04 1.48 9.41
C ASP A 38 12.27 2.94 8.95
N ALA A 39 12.05 3.25 7.68
CA ALA A 39 12.19 4.60 7.16
C ALA A 39 11.08 5.54 7.67
N GLU A 40 11.42 6.82 7.75
CA GLU A 40 10.53 7.92 8.09
C GLU A 40 10.68 9.02 7.03
N GLY A 41 9.56 9.59 6.59
CA GLY A 41 9.55 10.58 5.52
C GLY A 41 9.63 9.98 4.12
N GLU A 42 9.21 10.79 3.14
CA GLU A 42 9.05 10.35 1.75
C GLU A 42 10.37 9.93 1.11
N SER A 43 11.42 10.74 1.23
CA SER A 43 12.73 10.47 0.61
C SER A 43 13.36 9.16 1.09
N ALA A 44 13.19 8.83 2.38
CA ALA A 44 13.72 7.59 2.93
C ALA A 44 12.93 6.36 2.46
N LEU A 45 11.62 6.49 2.21
CA LEU A 45 10.83 5.44 1.56
C LEU A 45 11.19 5.31 0.09
N ALA A 46 11.38 6.43 -0.62
CA ALA A 46 11.77 6.44 -2.02
C ALA A 46 13.08 5.68 -2.25
N ALA A 47 14.04 5.81 -1.34
CA ALA A 47 15.31 5.06 -1.38
C ALA A 47 15.13 3.52 -1.32
N ALA A 48 14.01 3.02 -0.80
CA ALA A 48 13.73 1.58 -0.73
C ALA A 48 13.01 1.03 -1.97
N THR A 49 12.48 1.89 -2.86
CA THR A 49 11.74 1.49 -4.06
C THR A 49 12.59 0.66 -5.04
N PRO A 50 13.86 0.98 -5.36
CA PRO A 50 14.61 0.21 -6.37
C PRO A 50 14.90 -1.21 -5.91
N GLY A 51 15.06 -1.41 -4.59
CA GLY A 51 15.24 -2.75 -4.02
C GLY A 51 13.98 -3.61 -4.13
N LEU A 52 12.79 -3.00 -3.99
CA LEU A 52 11.53 -3.71 -4.13
C LEU A 52 11.24 -4.04 -5.61
N GLU A 53 11.49 -3.12 -6.53
CA GLU A 53 11.37 -3.38 -7.97
C GLU A 53 12.27 -4.53 -8.43
N ARG A 54 13.54 -4.55 -8.00
CA ARG A 54 14.44 -5.67 -8.31
C ARG A 54 13.90 -6.99 -7.80
N HIS A 55 13.36 -7.02 -6.58
CA HIS A 55 12.74 -8.22 -6.02
C HIS A 55 11.50 -8.65 -6.83
N ALA A 56 10.65 -7.69 -7.20
CA ALA A 56 9.47 -7.95 -8.02
C ALA A 56 9.85 -8.59 -9.36
N ARG A 57 10.82 -8.01 -10.09
CA ARG A 57 11.33 -8.58 -11.34
C ARG A 57 11.92 -9.97 -11.15
N ALA A 58 12.75 -10.17 -10.13
CA ALA A 58 13.37 -11.47 -9.84
C ALA A 58 12.36 -12.58 -9.48
N THR A 59 11.15 -12.21 -9.07
CA THR A 59 10.08 -13.15 -8.70
C THR A 59 8.94 -13.22 -9.72
N GLY A 60 9.05 -12.49 -10.84
CA GLY A 60 7.99 -12.40 -11.84
C GLY A 60 6.73 -11.67 -11.34
N TRP A 61 6.85 -10.85 -10.29
CA TRP A 61 5.74 -10.03 -9.81
C TRP A 61 5.49 -8.86 -10.76
N VAL A 62 4.27 -8.79 -11.29
CA VAL A 62 3.87 -7.79 -12.30
C VAL A 62 2.72 -6.89 -11.84
N HIS A 63 2.35 -6.98 -10.56
CA HIS A 63 1.27 -6.18 -9.98
C HIS A 63 1.82 -4.97 -9.22
N ASP A 64 0.93 -4.30 -8.47
CA ASP A 64 1.25 -3.10 -7.73
C ASP A 64 2.29 -3.40 -6.62
N LEU A 65 3.09 -2.39 -6.31
CA LEU A 65 4.10 -2.40 -5.25
C LEU A 65 3.74 -1.36 -4.19
N ALA A 66 4.19 -1.56 -2.96
CA ALA A 66 4.15 -0.49 -1.96
C ALA A 66 5.36 -0.52 -1.03
N VAL A 67 5.82 0.66 -0.63
CA VAL A 67 6.83 0.84 0.41
C VAL A 67 6.21 1.62 1.55
N THR A 68 6.21 1.03 2.73
CA THR A 68 5.62 1.63 3.94
C THR A 68 6.67 1.84 5.02
N GLY A 69 6.46 2.87 5.84
CA GLY A 69 7.39 3.28 6.89
C GLY A 69 6.96 2.87 8.29
N ARG A 70 7.70 3.38 9.28
CA ARG A 70 7.40 3.16 10.70
C ARG A 70 6.09 3.79 11.14
N ARG A 71 5.58 4.75 10.40
CA ARG A 71 4.35 5.51 10.59
C ARG A 71 3.81 5.90 9.21
N PRO A 72 2.50 6.13 9.07
CA PRO A 72 1.97 6.81 7.90
C PRO A 72 2.78 8.09 7.64
N LEU A 73 3.03 8.41 6.37
CA LEU A 73 3.62 9.69 6.02
C LEU A 73 2.66 10.81 6.42
N PRO A 74 3.18 11.94 6.92
CA PRO A 74 2.39 13.16 6.94
C PRO A 74 1.95 13.48 5.50
N PRO A 75 0.84 14.19 5.31
CA PRO A 75 0.42 14.62 3.98
C PRO A 75 1.55 15.43 3.34
N VAL A 76 2.27 14.88 2.35
CA VAL A 76 3.40 15.61 1.74
C VAL A 76 2.97 16.35 0.49
N ARG A 77 2.04 15.84 -0.34
CA ARG A 77 1.63 16.52 -1.59
C ARG A 77 0.21 16.21 -2.12
N SER A 78 -0.73 15.76 -1.30
CA SER A 78 -2.11 15.67 -1.80
C SER A 78 -2.79 17.04 -1.71
N TYR A 79 -3.49 17.43 -2.77
CA TYR A 79 -4.44 18.56 -2.83
C TYR A 79 -5.58 18.47 -1.78
N LEU A 80 -5.50 17.51 -0.84
CA LEU A 80 -6.57 17.03 0.03
C LEU A 80 -6.14 16.92 1.49
N GLY A 81 -4.84 17.05 1.81
CA GLY A 81 -4.34 16.98 3.19
C GLY A 81 -4.40 15.60 3.85
N ASP A 82 -4.68 14.53 3.09
CA ASP A 82 -4.83 13.17 3.61
C ASP A 82 -3.48 12.52 3.97
N ALA A 83 -3.44 11.77 5.08
CA ALA A 83 -2.27 10.98 5.46
C ALA A 83 -2.03 9.84 4.47
N CYS A 84 -0.76 9.52 4.19
CA CYS A 84 -0.39 8.46 3.25
C CYS A 84 0.12 7.23 3.99
N ALA A 85 -0.19 6.03 3.47
CA ALA A 85 0.36 4.76 3.97
C ALA A 85 1.87 4.65 3.71
N GLY A 86 2.37 5.36 2.71
CA GLY A 86 3.73 5.29 2.18
C GLY A 86 3.74 5.67 0.70
N LEU A 87 4.56 4.97 -0.08
CA LEU A 87 4.61 5.07 -1.54
C LEU A 87 4.01 3.83 -2.17
N MET A 88 3.34 3.99 -3.31
CA MET A 88 2.76 2.92 -4.10
C MET A 88 3.30 3.02 -5.52
N GLY A 89 3.65 1.87 -6.09
CA GLY A 89 4.12 1.72 -7.46
C GLY A 89 3.08 1.00 -8.30
N GLU A 90 2.59 1.60 -9.37
CA GLU A 90 1.71 0.92 -10.34
C GLU A 90 2.49 0.45 -11.57
N PRO A 91 2.26 -0.78 -12.07
CA PRO A 91 3.02 -1.31 -13.17
C PRO A 91 2.77 -0.51 -14.45
N VAL A 92 3.85 -0.02 -15.06
CA VAL A 92 3.85 0.68 -16.35
C VAL A 92 4.20 -0.32 -17.43
N TRP A 93 3.34 -0.39 -18.44
CA TRP A 93 3.46 -1.33 -19.54
C TRP A 93 3.79 -0.59 -20.82
N HIS A 94 4.79 -1.09 -21.54
CA HIS A 94 4.97 -0.73 -22.94
C HIS A 94 4.24 -1.76 -23.80
N ALA A 95 3.53 -1.29 -24.82
CA ALA A 95 2.86 -2.13 -25.79
C ALA A 95 3.50 -1.91 -27.16
N TYR A 96 4.10 -2.97 -27.70
CA TYR A 96 4.66 -2.97 -29.06
C TYR A 96 4.26 -4.29 -29.72
N ASP A 97 3.74 -4.24 -30.95
CA ASP A 97 3.35 -5.41 -31.76
C ASP A 97 2.49 -6.47 -31.05
N GLY A 98 1.60 -6.03 -30.15
CA GLY A 98 0.67 -6.92 -29.42
C GLY A 98 1.27 -7.60 -28.18
N GLU A 99 2.56 -7.42 -27.91
CA GLU A 99 3.18 -7.86 -26.67
C GLU A 99 3.16 -6.75 -25.62
N ARG A 100 2.91 -7.12 -24.35
CA ARG A 100 2.94 -6.21 -23.20
C ARG A 100 4.18 -6.52 -22.37
N GLU A 101 5.11 -5.58 -22.35
CA GLU A 101 6.31 -5.66 -21.53
C GLU A 101 6.20 -4.74 -20.32
N LEU A 102 6.55 -5.25 -19.13
CA LEU A 102 6.63 -4.47 -17.91
C LEU A 102 7.92 -3.65 -17.87
N ILE A 103 7.81 -2.36 -18.15
CA ILE A 103 8.97 -1.47 -18.19
C ILE A 103 9.34 -0.92 -16.81
N GLY A 104 8.40 -0.86 -15.87
CA GLY A 104 8.68 -0.41 -14.51
C GLY A 104 7.43 -0.16 -13.69
N TRP A 105 7.57 0.65 -12.65
CA TRP A 105 6.46 1.10 -11.82
C TRP A 105 6.47 2.62 -11.74
N ASP A 106 5.30 3.24 -11.92
CA ASP A 106 5.08 4.65 -11.63
C ASP A 106 4.82 4.78 -10.13
N TRP A 107 5.59 5.63 -9.45
CA TRP A 107 5.56 5.75 -8.00
C TRP A 107 4.94 7.08 -7.57
N ALA A 108 3.95 6.99 -6.70
CA ALA A 108 3.36 8.15 -6.02
C ALA A 108 2.94 7.80 -4.59
N GLU A 109 2.36 8.76 -3.91
CA GLU A 109 1.83 8.54 -2.56
C GLU A 109 0.70 7.50 -2.56
N ALA A 110 0.75 6.61 -1.57
CA ALA A 110 -0.30 5.66 -1.27
C ALA A 110 -1.34 6.30 -0.33
N ILE A 111 -2.40 6.89 -0.87
CA ILE A 111 -3.38 7.65 -0.08
C ILE A 111 -4.36 6.70 0.60
N TRP A 112 -4.57 6.87 1.92
CA TRP A 112 -5.60 6.12 2.65
C TRP A 112 -7.00 6.51 2.20
N VAL A 113 -7.86 5.53 1.96
CA VAL A 113 -9.26 5.75 1.58
C VAL A 113 -10.18 4.73 2.22
N LEU A 114 -11.41 5.15 2.50
CA LEU A 114 -12.52 4.23 2.77
C LEU A 114 -13.27 4.01 1.45
N CYS A 115 -13.24 2.78 0.93
CA CYS A 115 -13.92 2.43 -0.31
C CYS A 115 -15.44 2.59 -0.16
N ALA A 116 -16.08 3.33 -1.08
CA ALA A 116 -17.52 3.55 -1.03
C ALA A 116 -18.33 2.26 -1.24
N ASP A 117 -17.85 1.34 -2.07
CA ASP A 117 -18.61 0.15 -2.44
C ASP A 117 -18.58 -0.92 -1.34
N CYS A 118 -17.40 -1.21 -0.80
CA CYS A 118 -17.25 -2.28 0.19
C CYS A 118 -17.07 -1.78 1.62
N GLN A 119 -17.03 -0.45 1.83
CA GLN A 119 -16.83 0.17 3.15
C GLN A 119 -15.57 -0.34 3.88
N ARG A 120 -14.55 -0.76 3.12
CA ARG A 120 -13.27 -1.23 3.66
C ARG A 120 -12.19 -0.19 3.49
N LEU A 121 -11.29 -0.15 4.46
CA LEU A 121 -10.08 0.65 4.39
C LEU A 121 -9.20 0.12 3.25
N GLY A 122 -8.65 1.03 2.47
CA GLY A 122 -7.79 0.72 1.34
C GLY A 122 -6.79 1.84 1.08
N ILE A 123 -5.97 1.66 0.05
CA ILE A 123 -5.08 2.69 -0.47
C ILE A 123 -5.28 2.88 -1.97
N HIS A 124 -4.99 4.06 -2.51
CA HIS A 124 -4.89 4.23 -3.97
C HIS A 124 -3.63 5.02 -4.32
N HIS A 125 -3.22 4.89 -5.58
CA HIS A 125 -2.13 5.67 -6.15
C HIS A 125 -2.60 7.11 -6.36
N ALA A 126 -1.82 8.08 -5.87
CA ALA A 126 -2.20 9.49 -5.98
C ALA A 126 -2.20 10.04 -7.42
N ALA A 127 -1.35 9.49 -8.30
CA ALA A 127 -1.11 10.04 -9.64
C ALA A 127 -1.64 9.18 -10.81
N ALA A 128 -2.13 7.96 -10.54
CA ALA A 128 -2.44 6.97 -11.57
C ALA A 128 -3.77 6.28 -11.26
N ASN A 129 -3.96 5.00 -11.60
CA ASN A 129 -5.26 4.35 -11.54
C ASN A 129 -5.95 4.60 -10.20
N TRP A 130 -7.16 5.16 -10.31
CA TRP A 130 -7.99 5.55 -9.18
C TRP A 130 -8.64 4.32 -8.53
N ASP A 131 -8.05 3.13 -8.64
CA ASP A 131 -8.56 1.91 -8.03
C ASP A 131 -8.11 1.83 -6.55
N VAL A 132 -9.00 1.37 -5.69
CA VAL A 132 -8.71 1.13 -4.27
C VAL A 132 -8.12 -0.27 -4.09
N ARG A 133 -7.05 -0.36 -3.33
CA ARG A 133 -6.36 -1.60 -3.00
C ARG A 133 -6.75 -2.06 -1.59
N PRO A 134 -7.01 -3.36 -1.38
CA PRO A 134 -6.89 -4.45 -2.36
C PRO A 134 -8.18 -4.77 -3.15
N CYS A 135 -9.29 -4.09 -2.89
CA CYS A 135 -10.61 -4.48 -3.41
C CYS A 135 -10.78 -4.29 -4.93
N GLY A 136 -10.00 -3.41 -5.55
CA GLY A 136 -10.04 -3.07 -6.97
C GLY A 136 -11.26 -2.24 -7.41
N HIS A 137 -11.94 -1.56 -6.49
CA HIS A 137 -13.06 -0.68 -6.84
C HIS A 137 -12.58 0.75 -7.15
N PRO A 138 -13.24 1.50 -8.03
CA PRO A 138 -12.90 2.90 -8.29
C PRO A 138 -13.02 3.78 -7.04
N CYS A 139 -12.11 4.75 -6.86
CA CYS A 139 -12.00 5.57 -5.65
C CYS A 139 -12.79 6.90 -5.71
N HIS A 140 -13.52 7.15 -6.81
CA HIS A 140 -14.18 8.44 -7.09
C HIS A 140 -15.20 8.91 -6.03
N GLN A 141 -15.58 8.06 -5.07
CA GLN A 141 -16.43 8.42 -3.93
C GLN A 141 -15.75 8.20 -2.58
N ARG A 142 -14.43 8.44 -2.47
CA ARG A 142 -13.71 8.25 -1.21
C ARG A 142 -14.31 9.10 -0.07
N ARG A 143 -14.37 8.50 1.11
CA ARG A 143 -14.63 9.20 2.37
C ARG A 143 -13.32 9.44 3.12
N ASN A 144 -13.29 10.45 3.98
CA ASN A 144 -12.16 10.69 4.88
C ASN A 144 -11.83 9.42 5.66
N ALA A 145 -10.65 8.86 5.41
CA ALA A 145 -10.21 7.61 6.02
C ALA A 145 -9.53 7.81 7.37
N VAL A 146 -9.14 9.04 7.73
CA VAL A 146 -8.32 9.33 8.91
C VAL A 146 -8.92 8.77 10.21
N PRO A 147 -10.22 8.93 10.52
CA PRO A 147 -10.80 8.34 11.73
C PRO A 147 -10.71 6.83 11.74
N VAL A 148 -10.97 6.18 10.59
CA VAL A 148 -10.92 4.73 10.43
C VAL A 148 -9.48 4.23 10.58
N VAL A 149 -8.51 4.85 9.91
CA VAL A 149 -7.08 4.53 10.03
C VAL A 149 -6.62 4.59 11.48
N ASN A 150 -6.97 5.67 12.19
CA ASN A 150 -6.62 5.85 13.60
C ASN A 150 -7.27 4.81 14.51
N GLN A 151 -8.52 4.43 14.24
CA GLN A 151 -9.19 3.34 14.96
C GLN A 151 -8.51 2.00 14.69
N THR A 152 -8.24 1.65 13.43
CA THR A 152 -7.57 0.42 13.03
C THR A 152 -6.19 0.26 13.69
N TRP A 153 -5.40 1.34 13.77
CA TRP A 153 -4.13 1.31 14.49
C TRP A 153 -4.28 1.13 16.00
N ARG A 154 -5.32 1.72 16.61
CA ARG A 154 -5.62 1.51 18.04
C ARG A 154 -6.01 0.05 18.30
N ASP A 155 -6.89 -0.51 17.47
CA ASP A 155 -7.33 -1.90 17.57
C ASP A 155 -6.15 -2.86 17.40
N ALA A 156 -5.28 -2.59 16.41
CA ALA A 156 -4.08 -3.39 16.20
C ALA A 156 -3.14 -3.37 17.41
N ARG A 157 -2.96 -2.20 18.05
CA ARG A 157 -2.16 -2.10 19.28
C ARG A 157 -2.79 -2.86 20.44
N ALA A 158 -4.11 -2.80 20.59
CA ALA A 158 -4.83 -3.54 21.62
C ALA A 158 -4.71 -5.06 21.43
N GLN A 159 -4.80 -5.54 20.20
CA GLN A 159 -4.62 -6.97 19.88
C GLN A 159 -3.20 -7.46 20.20
N ARG A 160 -2.15 -6.67 19.95
CA ARG A 160 -0.77 -7.02 20.33
C ARG A 160 -0.57 -7.16 21.83
N ARG A 161 -1.29 -6.38 22.65
CA ARG A 161 -1.22 -6.45 24.12
C ARG A 161 -1.93 -7.66 24.70
N ARG A 162 -2.82 -8.31 23.93
CA ARG A 162 -3.62 -9.46 24.37
C ARG A 162 -2.99 -10.80 24.00
N LYS A 163 -1.96 -10.83 23.14
CA LYS A 163 -1.18 -12.06 22.90
C LYS A 163 -0.14 -12.17 24.04
N PRO A 164 -0.20 -13.23 24.87
CA PRO A 164 0.78 -13.49 25.92
C PRO A 164 2.19 -13.71 25.35
#